data_AF-A0A976PH66-F1
#
_entry.id   AF-A0A976PH66-F1
#
_cell.length_a   1.000
_cell.length_b   1.000
_cell.length_c   1.000
_cell.angle_alpha   90.00
_cell.angle_beta   90.00
_cell.angle_gamma   90.00
#
_symmetry.space_group_name_H-M   'P 1'
#
loop_
_entity.id
_entity.type
_entity.pdbx_description
1 polymer ?
#
loop_
_entity_poly.entity_id
_entity_poly.type
_entity_poly.pdbx_seq_one_letter_code
_entity_poly.pdbx_strand_id
1 'polypeptide(L)'
;MKKMSFISPFALIILVLWFSAMSAFGIWDLFNENWYMTVTMAFGSFIAGATSEGGGAVAFPVMTLLFKIAPATARDFSLLIQSFGMTAASLVILRKKIPVVKTAIIYSALGAVLGNIIAFKYLTALFSPPALKIFFCSFWLAFAFVLIKVKWQGRDLRFKKVERTRKNISLLFGIGILGGMISAMTGSGLDIMTFALLTLYWWC
;
A
#
# COMPACT_ATOMS: atom_id res chain seq x y z
N MET A 1 -11.08 22.35 17.33
CA MET A 1 -11.91 21.28 16.74
C MET A 1 -12.52 21.59 15.35
N LYS A 2 -11.97 22.51 14.53
CA LYS A 2 -12.58 22.92 13.23
C LYS A 2 -11.99 22.24 11.96
N LYS A 3 -11.16 21.19 12.09
CA LYS A 3 -10.30 20.67 10.99
C LYS A 3 -10.72 19.33 10.34
N MET A 4 -11.87 18.76 10.69
CA MET A 4 -12.32 17.45 10.20
C MET A 4 -13.37 17.49 9.07
N SER A 5 -13.76 18.68 8.60
CA SER A 5 -14.87 18.82 7.63
C SER A 5 -14.54 18.44 6.19
N PHE A 6 -13.26 18.34 5.80
CA PHE A 6 -12.88 18.24 4.38
C PHE A 6 -12.70 16.81 3.84
N ILE A 7 -12.54 15.81 4.70
CA ILE A 7 -12.59 14.40 4.24
C ILE A 7 -14.03 14.05 3.81
N SER A 8 -15.03 14.71 4.41
CA SER A 8 -16.45 14.46 4.12
C SER A 8 -16.86 14.71 2.66
N PRO A 9 -16.51 15.81 1.97
CA PRO A 9 -16.94 16.02 0.57
C PRO A 9 -16.31 15.03 -0.42
N PHE A 10 -15.04 14.66 -0.27
CA PHE A 10 -14.40 13.70 -1.19
C PHE A 10 -14.98 12.29 -1.02
N ALA A 11 -15.14 11.83 0.23
CA ALA A 11 -15.81 10.57 0.51
C ALA A 11 -17.27 10.59 0.03
N LEU A 12 -17.97 11.71 0.20
CA LEU A 12 -19.36 11.86 -0.23
C LEU A 12 -19.49 11.84 -1.75
N ILE A 13 -18.57 12.48 -2.50
CA ILE A 13 -18.52 12.38 -3.96
C ILE A 13 -18.34 10.92 -4.40
N ILE A 14 -17.39 10.19 -3.79
CA ILE A 14 -17.16 8.77 -4.12
C ILE A 14 -18.39 7.94 -3.82
N LEU A 15 -19.02 8.14 -2.64
CA LEU A 15 -20.22 7.39 -2.25
C LEU A 15 -21.41 7.70 -3.15
N VAL A 16 -21.61 8.95 -3.54
CA VAL A 16 -22.68 9.36 -4.46
C VAL A 16 -22.44 8.77 -5.86
N LEU A 17 -21.22 8.87 -6.39
CA LEU A 17 -20.87 8.26 -7.67
C LEU A 17 -21.07 6.74 -7.63
N TRP A 18 -20.59 6.08 -6.58
CA TRP A 18 -20.75 4.64 -6.39
C TRP A 18 -22.23 4.23 -6.29
N PHE A 19 -23.02 4.94 -5.48
CA PHE A 19 -24.45 4.66 -5.31
C PHE A 19 -25.23 4.88 -6.61
N SER A 20 -24.92 5.94 -7.35
CA SER A 20 -25.52 6.23 -8.65
C SER A 20 -25.18 5.16 -9.68
N ALA A 21 -23.93 4.67 -9.71
CA ALA A 21 -23.51 3.59 -10.60
C ALA A 21 -24.21 2.28 -10.25
N MET A 22 -24.25 1.90 -8.97
CA MET A 22 -24.94 0.67 -8.52
C MET A 22 -26.43 0.67 -8.87
N SER A 23 -27.08 1.83 -8.70
CA SER A 23 -28.50 2.00 -9.04
C SER A 23 -28.75 2.00 -10.55
N ALA A 24 -27.90 2.65 -11.35
CA ALA A 24 -28.05 2.73 -12.80
C ALA A 24 -27.84 1.37 -13.49
N PHE A 25 -26.92 0.54 -12.98
CA PHE A 25 -26.61 -0.77 -13.55
C PHE A 25 -27.37 -1.93 -12.88
N GLY A 26 -28.16 -1.67 -11.83
CA GLY A 26 -28.95 -2.70 -11.15
C GLY A 26 -28.13 -3.80 -10.47
N ILE A 27 -26.89 -3.52 -10.11
CA ILE A 27 -25.91 -4.54 -9.65
C ILE A 27 -25.98 -4.76 -8.13
N TRP A 28 -27.15 -4.56 -7.54
CA TRP A 28 -27.32 -4.71 -6.09
C TRP A 28 -27.21 -6.16 -5.63
N ASP A 29 -27.52 -7.12 -6.52
CA ASP A 29 -27.45 -8.55 -6.24
C ASP A 29 -26.03 -9.05 -5.90
N LEU A 30 -24.99 -8.32 -6.33
CA LEU A 30 -23.60 -8.65 -6.00
C LEU A 30 -23.30 -8.62 -4.49
N PHE A 31 -24.10 -7.87 -3.71
CA PHE A 31 -23.98 -7.86 -2.26
C PHE A 31 -24.41 -9.18 -1.61
N ASN A 32 -25.35 -9.91 -2.20
CA ASN A 32 -25.80 -11.19 -1.63
C ASN A 32 -24.65 -12.21 -1.63
N GLU A 33 -23.85 -12.22 -2.69
CA GLU A 33 -22.73 -13.14 -2.85
C GLU A 33 -21.44 -12.62 -2.19
N ASN A 34 -21.21 -11.30 -2.18
CA ASN A 34 -19.92 -10.70 -1.80
C ASN A 34 -19.94 -9.78 -0.58
N TRP A 35 -20.97 -9.85 0.29
CA TRP A 35 -21.07 -9.00 1.50
C TRP A 35 -19.82 -9.04 2.39
N TYR A 36 -19.13 -10.18 2.44
CA TYR A 36 -17.91 -10.39 3.24
C TYR A 36 -16.79 -9.40 2.85
N MET A 37 -16.79 -8.92 1.61
CA MET A 37 -15.83 -7.93 1.12
C MET A 37 -16.00 -6.58 1.81
N THR A 38 -17.24 -6.14 2.01
CA THR A 38 -17.54 -4.88 2.68
C THR A 38 -17.06 -4.90 4.13
N VAL A 39 -17.29 -6.00 4.83
CA VAL A 39 -16.80 -6.20 6.20
C VAL A 39 -15.28 -6.22 6.24
N THR A 40 -14.65 -6.99 5.34
CA THR A 40 -13.18 -7.07 5.25
C THR A 40 -12.57 -5.70 4.99
N MET A 41 -13.17 -4.88 4.11
CA MET A 41 -12.67 -3.55 3.79
C MET A 41 -12.94 -2.53 4.89
N ALA A 42 -14.00 -2.67 5.68
CA ALA A 42 -14.21 -1.84 6.86
C ALA A 42 -13.02 -2.00 7.84
N PHE A 43 -12.66 -3.25 8.17
CA PHE A 43 -11.48 -3.54 9.00
C PHE A 43 -10.17 -3.16 8.30
N GLY A 44 -10.04 -3.47 7.01
CA GLY A 44 -8.86 -3.16 6.21
C GLY A 44 -8.58 -1.65 6.16
N SER A 45 -9.62 -0.82 6.05
CA SER A 45 -9.49 0.64 6.05
C SER A 45 -9.03 1.19 7.40
N PHE A 46 -9.48 0.60 8.51
CA PHE A 46 -9.05 0.99 9.85
C PHE A 46 -7.57 0.66 10.07
N ILE A 47 -7.17 -0.58 9.73
CA ILE A 47 -5.77 -1.00 9.84
C ILE A 47 -4.88 -0.15 8.95
N ALA A 48 -5.28 0.10 7.69
CA ALA A 48 -4.54 0.96 6.76
C ALA A 48 -4.39 2.40 7.26
N GLY A 49 -5.37 2.92 8.00
CA GLY A 49 -5.28 4.24 8.62
C GLY A 49 -4.41 4.28 9.87
N ALA A 50 -4.22 3.14 10.54
CA ALA A 50 -3.46 3.01 11.78
C ALA A 50 -1.99 2.61 11.57
N THR A 51 -1.66 2.02 10.41
CA THR A 51 -0.30 1.55 10.08
C THR A 51 0.27 2.30 8.88
N SER A 52 1.58 2.12 8.63
CA SER A 52 2.24 2.63 7.41
C SER A 52 2.02 1.73 6.19
N GLU A 53 1.03 0.83 6.25
CA GLU A 53 0.73 -0.16 5.23
C GLU A 53 -0.62 0.15 4.58
N GLY A 54 -0.75 -0.07 3.27
CA GLY A 54 -2.03 0.06 2.59
C GLY A 54 -3.03 -1.04 2.97
N GLY A 55 -4.33 -0.79 2.77
CA GLY A 55 -5.40 -1.78 3.07
C GLY A 55 -5.29 -3.10 2.30
N GLY A 56 -4.50 -3.14 1.23
CA GLY A 56 -4.15 -4.35 0.49
C GLY A 56 -3.45 -5.41 1.37
N ALA A 57 -2.73 -4.98 2.41
CA ALA A 57 -2.13 -5.84 3.42
C ALA A 57 -3.13 -6.80 4.10
N VAL A 58 -4.34 -6.32 4.35
CA VAL A 58 -5.41 -7.09 4.99
C VAL A 58 -6.29 -7.77 3.94
N ALA A 59 -6.57 -7.06 2.83
CA ALA A 59 -7.38 -7.58 1.75
C ALA A 59 -6.79 -8.85 1.12
N PHE A 60 -5.50 -8.84 0.83
CA PHE A 60 -4.82 -9.94 0.13
C PHE A 60 -4.87 -11.28 0.88
N PRO A 61 -4.47 -11.39 2.16
CA PRO A 61 -4.57 -12.66 2.90
C PRO A 61 -6.02 -13.10 3.12
N VAL A 62 -6.95 -12.18 3.37
CA VAL A 62 -8.37 -12.55 3.54
C VAL A 62 -8.91 -13.15 2.23
N MET A 63 -8.65 -12.52 1.09
CA MET A 63 -9.08 -13.06 -0.20
C MET A 63 -8.42 -14.38 -0.55
N THR A 64 -7.10 -14.48 -0.39
CA THR A 64 -6.32 -15.61 -0.91
C THR A 64 -6.28 -16.80 0.03
N LEU A 65 -6.32 -16.58 1.36
CA LEU A 65 -6.26 -17.64 2.38
C LEU A 65 -7.65 -18.02 2.89
N LEU A 66 -8.52 -17.05 3.19
CA LEU A 66 -9.84 -17.34 3.74
C LEU A 66 -10.85 -17.72 2.65
N PHE A 67 -10.95 -16.90 1.60
CA PHE A 67 -11.94 -17.09 0.52
C PHE A 67 -11.38 -17.84 -0.71
N LYS A 68 -10.10 -18.23 -0.68
CA LYS A 68 -9.42 -18.99 -1.75
C LYS A 68 -9.52 -18.35 -3.15
N ILE A 69 -9.67 -17.04 -3.22
CA ILE A 69 -9.68 -16.27 -4.47
C ILE A 69 -8.29 -16.32 -5.12
N ALA A 70 -8.25 -16.26 -6.46
CA ALA A 70 -7.02 -16.23 -7.21
C ALA A 70 -6.12 -15.04 -6.78
N PRO A 71 -4.82 -15.25 -6.50
CA PRO A 71 -3.91 -14.19 -6.09
C PRO A 71 -3.82 -13.02 -7.08
N ALA A 72 -4.00 -13.28 -8.39
CA ALA A 72 -4.03 -12.22 -9.40
C ALA A 72 -5.19 -11.25 -9.16
N THR A 73 -6.42 -11.76 -8.96
CA THR A 73 -7.59 -10.94 -8.64
C THR A 73 -7.41 -10.20 -7.32
N ALA A 74 -6.87 -10.87 -6.29
CA ALA A 74 -6.64 -10.25 -4.99
C ALA A 74 -5.60 -9.13 -5.02
N ARG A 75 -4.55 -9.29 -5.84
CA ARG A 75 -3.55 -8.27 -6.12
C ARG A 75 -4.19 -7.08 -6.84
N ASP A 76 -4.91 -7.32 -7.93
CA ASP A 76 -5.49 -6.25 -8.74
C ASP A 76 -6.49 -5.44 -7.92
N PHE A 77 -7.30 -6.13 -7.12
CA PHE A 77 -8.16 -5.50 -6.13
C PHE A 77 -7.37 -4.65 -5.13
N SER A 78 -6.28 -5.18 -4.57
CA SER A 78 -5.41 -4.46 -3.62
C SER A 78 -4.81 -3.20 -4.23
N LEU A 79 -4.32 -3.25 -5.48
CA LEU A 79 -3.79 -2.09 -6.19
C LEU A 79 -4.87 -1.04 -6.47
N LEU A 80 -6.08 -1.48 -6.83
CA LEU A 80 -7.22 -0.59 -7.06
C LEU A 80 -7.59 0.17 -5.78
N ILE A 81 -7.82 -0.53 -4.65
CA ILE A 81 -8.18 0.14 -3.40
C ILE A 81 -7.09 1.09 -2.90
N GLN A 82 -5.82 0.73 -3.08
CA GLN A 82 -4.70 1.58 -2.72
C GLN A 82 -4.66 2.85 -3.55
N SER A 83 -4.99 2.78 -4.84
CA SER A 83 -5.03 3.97 -5.70
C SER A 83 -6.01 5.02 -5.18
N PHE A 84 -7.19 4.61 -4.67
CA PHE A 84 -8.15 5.52 -4.04
C PHE A 84 -7.67 6.01 -2.67
N GLY A 85 -7.29 5.08 -1.79
CA GLY A 85 -6.91 5.41 -0.40
C GLY A 85 -5.67 6.30 -0.31
N MET A 86 -4.59 5.94 -1.01
CA MET A 86 -3.32 6.68 -0.97
C MET A 86 -3.42 8.03 -1.70
N THR A 87 -4.27 8.14 -2.72
CA THR A 87 -4.56 9.44 -3.37
C THR A 87 -5.32 10.36 -2.41
N ALA A 88 -6.32 9.85 -1.71
CA ALA A 88 -7.04 10.63 -0.69
C ALA A 88 -6.10 11.13 0.41
N ALA A 89 -5.21 10.25 0.92
CA ALA A 89 -4.20 10.63 1.90
C ALA A 89 -3.22 11.69 1.35
N SER A 90 -2.78 11.54 0.10
CA SER A 90 -1.87 12.49 -0.56
C SER A 90 -2.49 13.87 -0.70
N LEU A 91 -3.78 13.97 -1.04
CA LEU A 91 -4.52 15.25 -1.09
C LEU A 91 -4.55 15.93 0.28
N VAL A 92 -4.75 15.17 1.35
CA VAL A 92 -4.72 15.70 2.73
C VAL A 92 -3.33 16.20 3.10
N ILE A 93 -2.27 15.47 2.76
CA ILE A 93 -0.88 15.85 2.99
C ILE A 93 -0.56 17.18 2.29
N LEU A 94 -0.93 17.30 1.01
CA LEU A 94 -0.71 18.52 0.22
C LEU A 94 -1.46 19.72 0.79
N ARG A 95 -2.74 19.53 1.16
CA ARG A 95 -3.61 20.57 1.74
C ARG A 95 -3.11 21.04 3.10
N LYS A 96 -2.73 20.11 3.98
CA LYS A 96 -2.22 20.43 5.31
C LYS A 96 -0.76 20.88 5.31
N LYS A 97 -0.09 20.86 4.14
CA LYS A 97 1.33 21.21 3.99
C LYS A 97 2.22 20.46 4.97
N ILE A 98 1.91 19.19 5.19
CA ILE A 98 2.71 18.34 6.09
C ILE A 98 4.11 18.21 5.47
N PRO A 99 5.19 18.42 6.25
CA PRO A 99 6.54 18.28 5.73
C PRO A 99 6.78 16.84 5.29
N VAL A 100 7.21 16.66 4.04
CA VAL A 100 7.49 15.34 3.44
C VAL A 100 8.89 15.29 2.83
N VAL A 101 9.46 14.09 2.83
CA VAL A 101 10.78 13.80 2.28
C VAL A 101 10.67 13.60 0.77
N LYS A 102 10.60 14.70 0.02
CA LYS A 102 10.38 14.68 -1.45
C LYS A 102 11.37 13.78 -2.19
N THR A 103 12.65 13.79 -1.77
CA THR A 103 13.71 12.95 -2.34
C THR A 103 13.34 11.46 -2.28
N ALA A 104 12.87 10.99 -1.12
CA ALA A 104 12.49 9.59 -0.95
C ALA A 104 11.32 9.23 -1.86
N ILE A 105 10.27 10.07 -1.84
CA ILE A 105 9.05 9.85 -2.63
C ILE A 105 9.34 9.80 -4.14
N ILE A 106 10.07 10.78 -4.67
CA ILE A 106 10.29 10.88 -6.12
C ILE A 106 11.14 9.71 -6.62
N TYR A 107 12.27 9.42 -5.97
CA TYR A 107 13.18 8.38 -6.45
C TYR A 107 12.64 6.97 -6.22
N SER A 108 11.94 6.71 -5.10
CA SER A 108 11.29 5.42 -4.91
C SER A 108 10.13 5.22 -5.87
N ALA A 109 9.31 6.25 -6.14
CA ALA A 109 8.21 6.18 -7.11
C ALA A 109 8.71 5.93 -8.54
N LEU A 110 9.78 6.61 -8.97
CA LEU A 110 10.39 6.37 -10.30
C LEU A 110 10.91 4.93 -10.42
N GLY A 111 11.57 4.41 -9.38
CA GLY A 111 11.97 3.01 -9.33
C GLY A 111 10.77 2.07 -9.37
N ALA A 112 9.71 2.39 -8.62
CA ALA A 112 8.49 1.59 -8.54
C ALA A 112 7.80 1.41 -9.89
N VAL A 113 7.72 2.47 -10.68
CA VAL A 113 7.13 2.42 -12.02
C VAL A 113 7.85 1.40 -12.88
N LEU A 114 9.20 1.44 -12.90
CA LEU A 114 10.00 0.47 -13.63
C LEU A 114 9.84 -0.95 -13.07
N GLY A 115 9.89 -1.10 -11.74
CA GLY A 115 9.68 -2.39 -11.07
C GLY A 115 8.33 -3.02 -11.39
N ASN A 116 7.26 -2.23 -11.37
CA ASN A 116 5.91 -2.66 -11.74
C ASN A 116 5.85 -3.13 -13.21
N ILE A 117 6.39 -2.35 -14.15
CA ILE A 117 6.40 -2.71 -15.57
C ILE A 117 7.14 -4.03 -15.80
N ILE A 118 8.32 -4.19 -15.17
CA ILE A 118 9.12 -5.41 -15.27
C ILE A 118 8.35 -6.60 -14.68
N ALA A 119 7.76 -6.42 -13.50
CA ALA A 119 7.07 -7.50 -12.83
C ALA A 119 5.81 -7.96 -13.57
N PHE A 120 4.96 -7.04 -14.05
CA PHE A 120 3.79 -7.39 -14.85
C PHE A 120 4.13 -8.07 -16.17
N LYS A 121 5.24 -7.69 -16.81
CA LYS A 121 5.63 -8.28 -18.09
C LYS A 121 6.31 -9.63 -17.94
N TYR A 122 7.14 -9.80 -16.91
CA TYR A 122 8.04 -10.95 -16.79
C TYR A 122 7.75 -11.82 -15.56
N LEU A 123 7.55 -11.25 -14.36
CA LEU A 123 7.43 -12.06 -13.14
C LEU A 123 6.06 -12.67 -12.95
N THR A 124 4.97 -11.97 -13.27
CA THR A 124 3.62 -12.42 -12.89
C THR A 124 3.20 -13.71 -13.57
N ALA A 125 3.80 -14.05 -14.71
CA ALA A 125 3.58 -15.33 -15.39
C ALA A 125 4.48 -16.48 -14.87
N LEU A 126 5.56 -16.17 -14.16
CA LEU A 126 6.50 -17.17 -13.63
C LEU A 126 6.08 -17.75 -12.27
N PHE A 127 5.33 -17.01 -11.46
CA PHE A 127 4.98 -17.46 -10.12
C PHE A 127 3.67 -18.25 -10.06
N SER A 128 3.72 -19.43 -9.45
CA SER A 128 2.51 -20.19 -9.15
C SER A 128 1.68 -19.51 -8.04
N PRO A 129 0.34 -19.65 -8.05
CA PRO A 129 -0.52 -19.08 -7.01
C PRO A 129 -0.12 -19.44 -5.57
N PRO A 130 0.31 -20.68 -5.24
CA PRO A 130 0.79 -21.01 -3.90
C PRO A 130 2.09 -20.30 -3.54
N ALA A 131 3.02 -20.16 -4.48
CA ALA A 131 4.30 -19.49 -4.25
C ALA A 131 4.09 -18.01 -3.87
N LEU A 132 3.13 -17.32 -4.51
CA LEU A 132 2.78 -15.94 -4.16
C LEU A 132 2.25 -15.79 -2.73
N LYS A 133 1.45 -16.75 -2.25
CA LYS A 133 0.93 -16.75 -0.87
C LYS A 133 2.06 -16.91 0.14
N ILE A 134 2.94 -17.88 -0.09
CA ILE A 134 4.10 -18.12 0.78
C ILE A 134 5.04 -16.91 0.77
N PHE A 135 5.29 -16.34 -0.41
CA PHE A 135 6.10 -15.14 -0.56
C PHE A 135 5.52 -13.97 0.23
N PHE A 136 4.22 -13.71 0.11
CA PHE A 136 3.53 -12.66 0.87
C PHE A 136 3.70 -12.85 2.38
N CYS A 137 3.40 -14.05 2.90
CA CYS A 137 3.53 -14.35 4.33
C CYS A 137 4.97 -14.17 4.83
N SER A 138 5.96 -14.67 4.08
CA SER A 138 7.38 -14.55 4.44
C SER A 138 7.86 -13.10 4.40
N PHE A 139 7.41 -12.32 3.42
CA PHE A 139 7.72 -10.89 3.30
C PHE A 139 7.14 -10.10 4.48
N TRP A 140 5.90 -10.40 4.86
CA TRP A 140 5.24 -9.82 6.03
C TRP A 140 5.95 -10.17 7.34
N LEU A 141 6.34 -11.43 7.51
CA LEU A 141 7.11 -11.87 8.67
C LEU A 141 8.46 -11.14 8.75
N ALA A 142 9.16 -11.00 7.63
CA ALA A 142 10.41 -10.25 7.57
C ALA A 142 10.23 -8.78 7.96
N PHE A 143 9.15 -8.14 7.50
CA PHE A 143 8.82 -6.78 7.88
C PHE A 143 8.54 -6.63 9.38
N ALA A 144 7.80 -7.59 9.98
CA ALA A 144 7.57 -7.63 11.42
C ALA A 144 8.88 -7.70 12.21
N PHE A 145 9.84 -8.53 11.79
CA PHE A 145 11.16 -8.59 12.41
C PHE A 145 11.93 -7.26 12.32
N VAL A 146 11.83 -6.54 11.20
CA VAL A 146 12.43 -5.20 11.05
C VAL A 146 11.85 -4.24 12.08
N LEU A 147 10.52 -4.21 12.26
CA LEU A 147 9.86 -3.35 13.24
C LEU A 147 10.26 -3.68 14.69
N ILE A 148 10.33 -4.97 15.04
CA ILE A 148 10.79 -5.41 16.36
C ILE A 148 12.23 -4.94 16.61
N LYS A 149 13.11 -5.10 15.62
CA LYS A 149 14.50 -4.65 15.71
C LYS A 149 14.60 -3.14 15.91
N VAL A 150 13.83 -2.35 15.16
CA VAL A 150 13.78 -0.89 15.31
C VAL A 150 13.31 -0.51 16.72
N LYS A 151 12.28 -1.18 17.23
CA LYS A 151 11.77 -0.96 18.59
C LYS A 151 12.81 -1.29 19.67
N TRP A 152 13.51 -2.42 19.55
CA TRP A 152 14.54 -2.83 20.50
C TRP A 152 15.78 -1.96 20.52
N GLN A 153 16.13 -1.35 19.39
CA GLN A 153 17.30 -0.48 19.32
C GLN A 153 17.12 0.83 20.10
N GLY A 154 15.91 1.17 20.56
CA GLY A 154 15.65 2.32 21.43
C GLY A 154 16.15 3.64 20.87
N ARG A 155 16.29 3.73 19.54
CA ARG A 155 16.91 4.89 18.87
C ARG A 155 16.01 6.10 19.04
N ASP A 156 16.65 7.23 19.32
CA ASP A 156 15.99 8.51 19.37
C ASP A 156 15.31 8.77 18.02
N LEU A 157 14.01 9.08 18.02
CA LEU A 157 13.22 9.32 16.81
C LEU A 157 13.56 10.69 16.18
N ARG A 158 14.86 11.00 16.04
CA ARG A 158 15.34 12.22 15.42
C ARG A 158 15.51 11.97 13.93
N PHE A 159 14.69 12.65 13.14
CA PHE A 159 14.77 12.56 11.69
C PHE A 159 16.08 13.19 11.19
N LYS A 160 17.03 12.38 10.73
CA LYS A 160 18.21 12.91 10.02
C LYS A 160 17.78 13.30 8.60
N LYS A 161 18.05 14.55 8.22
CA LYS A 161 17.72 15.06 6.89
C LYS A 161 18.29 14.13 5.81
N VAL A 162 17.45 13.63 4.91
CA VAL A 162 17.89 12.82 3.77
C VAL A 162 18.69 13.71 2.83
N GLU A 163 20.01 13.62 2.92
CA GLU A 163 20.92 14.31 2.01
C GLU A 163 20.77 13.78 0.59
N ARG A 164 20.76 14.71 -0.38
CA ARG A 164 20.63 14.40 -1.80
C ARG A 164 21.99 13.96 -2.37
N THR A 165 22.46 12.82 -1.91
CA THR A 165 23.73 12.22 -2.34
C THR A 165 23.45 11.13 -3.38
N ARG A 166 24.35 10.97 -4.37
CA ARG A 166 24.21 9.97 -5.45
C ARG A 166 23.95 8.55 -4.92
N LYS A 167 24.62 8.18 -3.82
CA LYS A 167 24.41 6.89 -3.11
C LYS A 167 23.00 6.73 -2.55
N ASN A 168 22.45 7.78 -1.96
CA ASN A 168 21.11 7.77 -1.37
C ASN A 168 20.05 7.67 -2.46
N ILE A 169 20.26 8.38 -3.57
CA ILE A 169 19.37 8.33 -4.74
C ILE A 169 19.37 6.93 -5.35
N SER A 170 20.54 6.32 -5.58
CA SER A 170 20.61 4.97 -6.15
C SER A 170 19.98 3.92 -5.21
N LEU A 171 20.15 4.08 -3.90
CA LEU A 171 19.54 3.20 -2.90
C LEU A 171 18.01 3.31 -2.90
N LEU A 172 17.48 4.53 -2.90
CA LEU A 172 16.03 4.80 -2.96
C LEU A 172 15.41 4.33 -4.28
N PHE A 173 16.12 4.50 -5.39
CA PHE A 173 15.67 4.02 -6.68
C PHE A 173 15.68 2.49 -6.76
N GLY A 174 16.76 1.85 -6.29
CA GLY A 174 16.88 0.39 -6.25
C GLY A 174 15.82 -0.26 -5.35
N ILE A 175 15.59 0.29 -4.15
CA ILE A 175 14.51 -0.18 -3.28
C ILE A 175 13.14 0.07 -3.90
N GLY A 176 12.99 1.18 -4.64
CA GLY A 176 11.78 1.49 -5.39
C GLY A 176 11.47 0.41 -6.44
N ILE A 177 12.47 -0.02 -7.21
CA ILE A 177 12.31 -1.11 -8.18
C ILE A 177 11.86 -2.39 -7.49
N LEU A 178 12.57 -2.82 -6.44
CA LEU A 178 12.22 -4.04 -5.71
C LEU A 178 10.83 -3.95 -5.08
N GLY A 179 10.51 -2.83 -4.42
CA GLY A 179 9.19 -2.58 -3.82
C GLY A 179 8.07 -2.53 -4.86
N GLY A 180 8.34 -1.98 -6.05
CA GLY A 180 7.43 -2.02 -7.19
C GLY A 180 7.19 -3.46 -7.68
N MET A 181 8.25 -4.25 -7.85
CA MET A 181 8.11 -5.65 -8.26
C MET A 181 7.26 -6.46 -7.26
N ILE A 182 7.48 -6.26 -5.97
CA ILE A 182 6.67 -6.88 -4.91
C ILE A 182 5.22 -6.40 -4.99
N SER A 183 4.99 -5.09 -5.14
CA SER A 183 3.64 -4.53 -5.27
C SER A 183 2.87 -5.10 -6.46
N ALA A 184 3.53 -5.34 -7.59
CA ALA A 184 2.93 -5.99 -8.76
C ALA A 184 2.70 -7.51 -8.60
N MET A 185 3.17 -8.11 -7.51
CA MET A 185 2.93 -9.52 -7.18
C MET A 185 1.85 -9.67 -6.09
N THR A 186 1.91 -8.86 -5.05
CA THR A 186 1.09 -8.99 -3.84
C THR A 186 0.09 -7.86 -3.63
N GLY A 187 0.20 -6.77 -4.40
CA GLY A 187 -0.70 -5.63 -4.34
C GLY A 187 -0.33 -4.56 -3.31
N SER A 188 0.75 -4.76 -2.54
CA SER A 188 1.36 -3.82 -1.60
C SER A 188 2.82 -4.23 -1.36
N GLY A 189 3.74 -3.28 -1.16
CA GLY A 189 5.16 -3.58 -0.97
C GLY A 189 6.09 -2.39 -1.14
N LEU A 190 5.76 -1.43 -2.01
CA LEU A 190 6.56 -0.22 -2.21
C LEU A 190 6.59 0.65 -0.95
N ASP A 191 5.41 0.86 -0.37
CA ASP A 191 5.17 1.54 0.89
C ASP A 191 6.00 0.92 2.01
N ILE A 192 5.89 -0.41 2.17
CA ILE A 192 6.60 -1.19 3.20
C ILE A 192 8.12 -1.07 3.02
N MET A 193 8.63 -1.28 1.80
CA MET A 193 10.07 -1.23 1.52
C MET A 193 10.67 0.17 1.67
N THR A 194 9.96 1.18 1.19
CA THR A 194 10.40 2.58 1.34
C THR A 194 10.38 2.97 2.82
N PHE A 195 9.34 2.58 3.56
CA PHE A 195 9.24 2.82 5.00
C PHE A 195 10.36 2.13 5.78
N ALA A 196 10.58 0.83 5.55
CA ALA A 196 11.64 0.06 6.19
C ALA A 196 13.03 0.65 5.93
N LEU A 197 13.30 1.11 4.71
CA LEU A 197 14.58 1.76 4.38
C LEU A 197 14.75 3.09 5.13
N LEU A 198 13.70 3.91 5.16
CA LEU A 198 13.73 5.20 5.85
C LEU A 198 13.93 5.02 7.36
N THR A 199 13.22 4.08 7.98
CA THR A 199 13.33 3.82 9.43
C THR A 199 14.66 3.20 9.82
N LEU A 200 15.26 2.34 8.99
CA LEU A 200 16.54 1.70 9.32
C LEU A 200 17.75 2.60 9.08
N TYR A 201 17.74 3.41 8.02
CA TYR A 201 18.93 4.15 7.58
C TYR A 201 18.95 5.62 8.01
N TRP A 202 17.78 6.29 8.04
CA TRP A 202 17.71 7.74 8.31
C TRP A 202 17.10 8.12 9.66
N TRP A 203 16.37 7.21 10.31
CA TRP A 203 15.92 7.38 11.67
C TRP A 203 16.95 6.73 12.61
N CYS A 204 17.98 7.53 12.95
CA CYS A 204 19.09 7.22 13.84
C CYS A 204 19.34 8.42 14.75
#